data_AF-A0A2G2ZJB6-F1
#
_entry.id   AF-A0A2G2ZJB6-F1
#
_cell.length_a   1.000
_cell.length_b   1.000
_cell.length_c   1.000
_cell.angle_alpha   90.00
_cell.angle_beta   90.00
_cell.angle_gamma   90.00
#
_symmetry.space_group_name_H-M   'P 1'
#
loop_
_entity.id
_entity.type
_entity.pdbx_description
1 polymer ?
#
loop_
_entity_poly.entity_id
_entity_poly.type
_entity_poly.pdbx_seq_one_letter_code
_entity_poly.pdbx_strand_id
1 'polypeptide(L)'
;MLENLTSLRFLKLSCSVESEDIFKRFPNLRTLEFCMECSALEQIYCPRLDGLNKLEKVCARFKCRGRTHVHQFDFHFPLSLKEVNFHGFNLSSDELSIIGRSLPNLQKLELGRASIEGGKEWEHGTSHLSESQIPRTI
;
A
#
# COMPACT_ATOMS: atom_id res chain seq x y z
N MET A 1 14.77 -25.46 2.93
CA MET A 1 14.28 -24.13 3.37
C MET A 1 15.47 -23.19 3.51
N LEU A 2 15.26 -21.88 3.39
CA LEU A 2 16.30 -20.84 3.46
C LEU A 2 16.23 -20.12 4.81
N GLU A 3 16.51 -20.85 5.88
CA GLU A 3 16.29 -20.38 7.26
C GLU A 3 17.21 -19.24 7.68
N ASN A 4 18.41 -19.14 7.10
CA ASN A 4 19.33 -18.05 7.43
C ASN A 4 19.03 -16.76 6.62
N LEU A 5 18.11 -16.82 5.66
CA LEU A 5 17.76 -15.68 4.83
C LEU A 5 16.80 -14.77 5.59
N THR A 6 17.30 -13.60 5.97
CA THR A 6 16.55 -12.59 6.73
C THR A 6 16.13 -11.39 5.87
N SER A 7 16.74 -11.21 4.69
CA SER A 7 16.42 -10.13 3.76
C SER A 7 16.30 -10.68 2.33
N LEU A 8 15.17 -10.41 1.71
CA LEU A 8 14.90 -10.71 0.30
C LEU A 8 14.53 -9.40 -0.38
N ARG A 9 15.29 -9.01 -1.40
CA ARG A 9 15.08 -7.73 -2.09
C ARG A 9 14.97 -7.91 -3.58
N PHE A 10 14.34 -6.92 -4.23
CA PHE A 10 14.14 -6.86 -5.68
C PHE A 10 13.37 -8.06 -6.25
N LEU A 11 12.50 -8.68 -5.46
CA LEU A 11 11.66 -9.78 -5.94
C LEU A 11 10.62 -9.23 -6.92
N LYS A 12 10.59 -9.75 -8.15
CA LYS A 12 9.54 -9.41 -9.11
C LYS A 12 8.41 -10.42 -8.97
N LEU A 13 7.22 -9.93 -8.63
CA LEU A 13 6.01 -10.74 -8.56
C LEU A 13 5.15 -10.44 -9.79
N SER A 14 4.83 -11.49 -10.56
CA SER A 14 3.72 -11.47 -11.50
C SER A 14 2.40 -11.66 -10.74
N CYS A 15 1.30 -11.09 -11.24
CA CYS A 15 -0.02 -11.04 -10.59
C CYS A 15 -0.76 -12.39 -10.48
N SER A 16 -0.05 -13.49 -10.22
CA SER A 16 -0.64 -14.81 -9.99
C SER A 16 -0.88 -15.06 -8.50
N VAL A 17 -1.98 -15.76 -8.23
CA VAL A 17 -2.48 -16.14 -6.89
C VAL A 17 -1.49 -17.03 -6.12
N GLU A 18 -0.51 -17.63 -6.79
CA GLU A 18 0.44 -18.61 -6.19
C GLU A 18 1.56 -18.01 -5.32
N SER A 19 1.48 -16.74 -4.93
CA SER A 19 2.56 -16.09 -4.16
C SER A 19 2.66 -16.52 -2.69
N GLU A 20 1.58 -17.01 -2.09
CA GLU A 20 1.57 -17.46 -0.67
C GLU A 20 2.58 -18.58 -0.39
N ASP A 21 2.74 -19.53 -1.31
CA ASP A 21 3.59 -20.71 -1.10
C ASP A 21 5.08 -20.41 -1.23
N ILE A 22 5.45 -19.35 -1.97
CA ILE A 22 6.86 -18.98 -2.15
C ILE A 22 7.46 -18.53 -0.82
N PHE A 23 6.70 -17.77 -0.03
CA PHE A 23 7.21 -17.18 1.21
C PHE A 23 7.44 -18.18 2.33
N LYS A 24 6.78 -19.35 2.29
CA LYS A 24 7.01 -20.48 3.22
C LYS A 24 8.47 -20.98 3.19
N ARG A 25 9.22 -20.70 2.12
CA ARG A 25 10.63 -21.08 2.00
C ARG A 25 11.58 -20.21 2.84
N PHE A 26 11.12 -19.05 3.33
CA PHE A 26 11.93 -18.06 4.06
C PHE A 26 11.34 -17.77 5.45
N PRO A 27 11.31 -18.76 6.37
CA PRO A 27 10.60 -18.63 7.65
C PRO A 27 11.15 -17.56 8.60
N ASN A 28 12.39 -17.08 8.37
CA ASN A 28 13.04 -16.06 9.19
C ASN A 28 13.18 -14.71 8.47
N LEU A 29 12.41 -14.49 7.42
CA LEU A 29 12.44 -13.25 6.65
C LEU A 29 11.98 -12.07 7.52
N ARG A 30 12.82 -11.04 7.60
CA ARG A 30 12.59 -9.79 8.36
C ARG A 30 12.40 -8.59 7.43
N THR A 31 13.00 -8.62 6.26
CA THR A 31 12.87 -7.55 5.26
C THR A 31 12.49 -8.13 3.90
N LEU A 32 11.41 -7.62 3.33
CA LEU A 32 10.94 -8.00 2.02
C LEU A 32 10.80 -6.76 1.13
N GLU A 33 11.47 -6.78 -0.02
CA GLU A 33 11.28 -5.78 -1.07
C GLU A 33 10.87 -6.46 -2.37
N PHE A 34 9.75 -6.01 -2.93
CA PHE A 34 9.20 -6.58 -4.16
C PHE A 34 8.59 -5.53 -5.08
N CYS A 35 8.51 -5.88 -6.37
CA CYS A 35 7.87 -5.09 -7.40
C CYS A 35 6.72 -5.90 -8.01
N MET A 36 5.56 -5.27 -8.11
CA MET A 36 4.39 -5.78 -8.83
C MET A 36 4.25 -5.01 -10.14
N GLU A 37 4.02 -5.73 -11.23
CA GLU A 37 3.77 -5.16 -12.56
C GLU A 37 2.38 -5.58 -13.05
N CYS A 38 1.57 -4.61 -13.44
CA CYS A 38 0.23 -4.85 -14.01
C CYS A 38 0.31 -5.42 -15.42
N SER A 39 -0.44 -6.49 -15.69
CA SER A 39 -0.87 -6.86 -17.04
C SER A 39 -2.24 -6.22 -17.30
N ALA A 40 -2.49 -5.69 -18.51
CA ALA A 40 -3.64 -4.83 -18.82
C ALA A 40 -5.05 -5.46 -18.62
N LEU A 41 -5.14 -6.71 -18.20
CA LEU A 41 -6.36 -7.50 -18.11
C LEU A 41 -6.68 -7.99 -16.70
N GLU A 42 -5.79 -7.83 -15.72
CA GLU A 42 -5.90 -8.51 -14.43
C GLU A 42 -6.08 -7.55 -13.26
N GLN A 43 -6.99 -7.90 -12.37
CA GLN A 43 -7.03 -7.34 -11.02
C GLN A 43 -5.74 -7.75 -10.30
N ILE A 44 -5.05 -6.79 -9.70
CA ILE A 44 -3.77 -7.04 -9.08
C ILE A 44 -4.00 -7.20 -7.60
N TYR A 45 -3.71 -8.40 -7.11
CA TYR A 45 -3.74 -8.70 -5.68
C TYR A 45 -2.34 -8.52 -5.09
N CYS A 46 -2.28 -7.84 -3.95
CA CYS A 46 -1.07 -7.84 -3.14
C CYS A 46 -0.82 -9.26 -2.62
N PRO A 47 0.43 -9.76 -2.60
CA PRO A 47 0.72 -11.02 -1.94
C PRO A 47 0.28 -10.98 -0.48
N ARG A 48 -0.21 -12.10 0.03
CA ARG A 48 -0.50 -12.26 1.45
C ARG A 48 0.78 -12.56 2.21
N LEU A 49 1.03 -11.78 3.25
CA LEU A 49 2.27 -11.78 4.03
C LEU A 49 2.04 -12.10 5.51
N ASP A 50 0.79 -12.32 5.91
CA ASP A 50 0.37 -12.64 7.29
C ASP A 50 1.05 -13.90 7.85
N GLY A 51 1.44 -14.86 7.00
CA GLY A 51 2.26 -16.02 7.39
C GLY A 51 3.72 -15.69 7.75
N LEU A 52 4.24 -14.51 7.40
CA LEU A 52 5.63 -14.09 7.66
C LEU A 52 5.74 -13.42 9.04
N ASN A 53 5.54 -14.20 10.10
CA ASN A 53 5.47 -13.70 11.48
C ASN A 53 6.71 -12.93 11.99
N LYS A 54 7.85 -13.02 11.31
CA LYS A 54 9.09 -12.31 11.67
C LYS A 54 9.36 -11.09 10.78
N LEU A 55 8.47 -10.78 9.85
CA LEU A 55 8.66 -9.70 8.89
C LEU A 55 8.47 -8.34 9.58
N GLU A 56 9.54 -7.56 9.62
CA GLU A 56 9.57 -6.25 10.28
C GLU A 56 9.45 -5.11 9.27
N LYS A 57 9.86 -5.34 8.02
CA LYS A 57 9.90 -4.32 6.97
C LYS A 57 9.41 -4.83 5.63
N VAL A 58 8.51 -4.07 5.01
CA VAL A 58 8.07 -4.26 3.62
C VAL A 58 8.34 -3.01 2.80
N CYS A 59 8.93 -3.21 1.62
CA CYS A 59 9.02 -2.20 0.58
C CYS A 59 8.35 -2.74 -0.68
N ALA A 60 7.13 -2.30 -0.96
CA ALA A 60 6.39 -2.69 -2.15
C ALA A 60 6.47 -1.58 -3.20
N ARG A 61 6.81 -1.95 -4.43
CA ARG A 61 6.78 -1.04 -5.58
C ARG A 61 5.73 -1.51 -6.55
N PHE A 62 4.86 -0.59 -6.94
CA PHE A 62 3.84 -0.84 -7.92
C PHE A 62 4.16 -0.09 -9.22
N LYS A 63 4.11 -0.81 -10.34
CA LYS A 63 4.33 -0.26 -11.69
C LYS A 63 3.15 -0.66 -12.58
N CYS A 64 2.26 0.29 -12.86
CA CYS A 64 1.17 0.13 -13.81
C CYS A 64 1.32 1.11 -14.98
N ARG A 65 1.08 0.63 -16.20
CA ARG A 65 0.98 1.45 -17.41
C ARG A 65 -0.49 1.61 -17.78
N GLY A 66 -1.25 2.40 -17.02
CA GLY A 66 -2.68 2.62 -17.29
C GLY A 66 -3.33 3.49 -16.21
N ARG A 67 -4.38 4.24 -16.58
CA ARG A 67 -5.10 5.19 -15.69
C ARG A 67 -6.30 4.58 -14.96
N THR A 68 -6.69 3.33 -15.25
CA THR A 68 -8.09 2.91 -15.13
C THR A 68 -8.35 1.62 -14.37
N HIS A 69 -7.45 1.17 -13.49
CA HIS A 69 -7.72 -0.03 -12.71
C HIS A 69 -7.92 0.35 -11.25
N VAL A 70 -9.12 0.07 -10.75
CA VAL A 70 -9.45 0.04 -9.32
C VAL A 70 -8.58 -1.06 -8.73
N HIS A 71 -7.43 -0.68 -8.21
CA HIS A 71 -6.55 -1.61 -7.52
C HIS A 71 -7.12 -1.78 -6.12
N GLN A 72 -7.87 -2.85 -5.90
CA GLN A 72 -8.22 -3.25 -4.54
C GLN A 72 -7.01 -3.92 -3.92
N PHE A 73 -6.35 -3.20 -3.01
CA PHE A 73 -5.24 -3.77 -2.27
C PHE A 73 -5.78 -4.44 -1.00
N ASP A 74 -5.97 -5.75 -1.08
CA ASP A 74 -6.27 -6.54 0.12
C ASP A 74 -4.96 -6.85 0.86
N PHE A 75 -4.61 -5.97 1.80
CA PHE A 75 -3.37 -6.02 2.55
C PHE A 75 -3.44 -7.02 3.72
N HIS A 76 -2.95 -8.23 3.49
CA HIS A 76 -2.75 -9.21 4.57
C HIS A 76 -1.32 -9.11 5.10
N PHE A 77 -1.11 -8.24 6.09
CA PHE A 77 0.20 -8.05 6.71
C PHE A 77 0.36 -8.81 8.04
N PRO A 78 1.58 -9.22 8.39
CA PRO A 78 1.87 -9.79 9.69
C PRO A 78 1.94 -8.70 10.76
N LEU A 79 1.53 -9.03 11.99
CA LEU A 79 1.51 -8.09 13.13
C LEU A 79 2.91 -7.60 13.57
N SER A 80 3.98 -8.28 13.16
CA SER A 80 5.37 -7.92 13.47
C SER A 80 5.91 -6.75 12.65
N LEU A 81 5.13 -6.27 11.67
CA LEU A 81 5.54 -5.23 10.75
C LEU A 81 5.69 -3.88 11.48
N LYS A 82 6.85 -3.25 11.27
CA LYS A 82 7.24 -1.96 11.88
C LYS A 82 7.41 -0.88 10.82
N GLU A 83 7.84 -1.25 9.61
CA GLU A 83 8.08 -0.33 8.51
C GLU A 83 7.37 -0.77 7.23
N VAL A 84 6.60 0.14 6.65
CA VAL A 84 5.97 -0.01 5.34
C VAL A 84 6.42 1.12 4.43
N ASN A 85 6.94 0.76 3.26
CA ASN A 85 7.19 1.70 2.18
C ASN A 85 6.40 1.27 0.94
N PHE A 86 5.48 2.13 0.52
CA PHE A 86 4.70 1.94 -0.69
C PHE A 86 5.11 2.96 -1.74
N HIS A 87 5.51 2.45 -2.89
CA HIS A 87 5.84 3.29 -4.03
C HIS A 87 4.91 3.04 -5.22
N GLY A 88 4.21 4.07 -5.69
CA GLY A 88 3.30 3.96 -6.84
C GLY A 88 1.89 3.48 -6.54
N PHE A 89 1.48 3.42 -5.26
CA PHE A 89 0.16 2.94 -4.85
C PHE A 89 -0.88 4.07 -4.84
N ASN A 90 -2.11 3.76 -5.25
CA ASN A 90 -3.26 4.63 -5.04
C ASN A 90 -4.06 4.06 -3.87
N LEU A 91 -4.14 4.80 -2.76
CA LEU A 91 -4.80 4.35 -1.53
C LEU A 91 -6.05 5.21 -1.28
N SER A 92 -7.17 4.59 -0.97
CA SER A 92 -8.33 5.27 -0.41
C SER A 92 -8.12 5.60 1.07
N SER A 93 -8.93 6.54 1.59
CA SER A 93 -9.01 6.82 3.03
C SER A 93 -9.34 5.56 3.86
N ASP A 94 -10.16 4.67 3.33
CA ASP A 94 -10.53 3.41 3.98
C ASP A 94 -9.34 2.44 4.05
N GLU A 95 -8.56 2.31 2.97
CA GLU A 95 -7.35 1.48 2.95
C GLU A 95 -6.29 1.99 3.93
N LEU A 96 -6.08 3.30 4.03
CA LEU A 96 -5.21 3.88 5.05
C LEU A 96 -5.71 3.59 6.47
N SER A 97 -7.01 3.68 6.70
CA SER A 97 -7.62 3.37 8.00
C SER A 97 -7.50 1.88 8.34
N ILE A 98 -7.59 1.00 7.35
CA ILE A 98 -7.32 -0.44 7.51
C ILE A 98 -5.87 -0.65 7.89
N ILE A 99 -4.91 -0.03 7.20
CA ILE A 99 -3.47 -0.12 7.53
C ILE A 99 -3.23 0.30 8.99
N GLY A 100 -3.80 1.44 9.41
CA GLY A 100 -3.64 1.94 10.78
C GLY A 100 -4.23 1.01 11.86
N ARG A 101 -5.34 0.31 11.56
CA ARG A 101 -5.95 -0.65 12.50
C ARG A 101 -5.27 -2.02 12.50
N SER A 102 -4.85 -2.50 11.33
CA SER A 102 -4.30 -3.85 11.15
C SER A 102 -2.82 -3.96 11.55
N LEU A 103 -2.10 -2.85 11.63
CA LEU A 103 -0.67 -2.81 11.95
C LEU A 103 -0.39 -2.04 13.25
N PRO A 104 -0.71 -2.61 14.42
CA PRO A 104 -0.57 -1.91 15.71
C PRO A 104 0.90 -1.58 16.07
N ASN A 105 1.87 -2.27 15.45
CA ASN A 105 3.30 -2.06 15.69
C ASN A 105 3.97 -1.18 14.62
N LEU A 106 3.20 -0.59 13.71
CA LEU A 106 3.74 0.24 12.63
C LEU A 106 4.36 1.52 13.21
N GLN A 107 5.66 1.67 13.00
CA GLN A 107 6.43 2.83 13.44
C GLN A 107 6.66 3.82 12.28
N LYS A 108 6.66 3.31 11.04
CA LYS A 108 6.98 4.10 9.86
C LYS A 108 6.13 3.69 8.66
N LEU A 109 5.45 4.67 8.08
CA LEU A 109 4.77 4.56 6.80
C LEU A 109 5.38 5.59 5.83
N GLU A 110 6.00 5.10 4.76
CA GLU A 110 6.52 5.94 3.67
C GLU A 110 5.69 5.73 2.41
N LEU A 111 5.24 6.83 1.81
CA LEU A 111 4.47 6.84 0.58
C LEU A 111 5.25 7.63 -0.49
N GLY A 112 5.71 6.94 -1.54
CA GLY A 112 6.47 7.53 -2.63
C GLY A 112 5.71 7.44 -3.96
N ARG A 113 5.50 8.55 -4.67
CA ARG A 113 4.67 8.56 -5.89
C ARG A 113 3.31 7.86 -5.69
N ALA A 114 2.74 7.99 -4.50
CA ALA A 114 1.45 7.44 -4.15
C ALA A 114 0.39 8.55 -4.24
N SER A 115 -0.86 8.20 -4.52
CA SER A 115 -2.00 9.10 -4.37
C SER A 115 -2.91 8.62 -3.26
N ILE A 116 -3.48 9.55 -2.50
CA ILE A 116 -4.52 9.25 -1.53
C ILE A 116 -5.84 9.78 -2.11
N GLU A 117 -6.80 8.90 -2.37
CA GLU A 117 -8.15 9.30 -2.73
C GLU A 117 -8.85 9.83 -1.46
N GLY A 118 -9.19 11.11 -1.49
CA GLY A 118 -9.86 11.77 -0.36
C GLY A 118 -11.21 11.13 -0.07
N GLY A 119 -11.43 10.75 1.19
CA GLY A 119 -12.77 10.49 1.70
C GLY A 119 -13.54 11.80 1.94
N LYS A 120 -14.85 11.71 2.17
CA LYS A 120 -15.75 12.86 2.46
C LYS A 120 -15.25 13.79 3.58
N GLU A 121 -14.35 13.31 4.44
CA GLU A 121 -13.80 14.04 5.58
C GLU A 121 -12.70 15.05 5.20
N TRP A 122 -12.09 14.94 4.02
CA TRP A 122 -11.08 15.89 3.55
C TRP A 122 -11.68 17.08 2.79
N GLU A 123 -13.00 17.07 2.53
CA GLU A 123 -13.75 18.18 1.93
C GLU A 123 -14.10 19.30 2.94
N HIS A 124 -13.22 19.58 3.90
CA HIS A 124 -13.38 20.75 4.76
C HIS A 124 -12.68 21.95 4.11
N GLY A 125 -13.47 22.78 3.42
CA GLY A 125 -13.13 24.19 3.25
C GLY A 125 -13.13 24.78 1.85
N THR A 126 -14.05 24.41 0.95
CA THR A 126 -14.58 25.45 0.06
C THR A 126 -15.68 26.16 0.82
N SER A 127 -15.29 27.13 1.66
CA SER A 127 -16.20 28.22 1.96
C SER A 127 -16.58 28.83 0.62
N HIS A 128 -17.84 28.61 0.21
CA HIS A 128 -18.46 29.50 -0.75
C HIS A 128 -18.37 30.90 -0.14
N LEU A 129 -17.40 31.70 -0.58
CA LEU A 129 -17.51 33.14 -0.48
C LEU A 129 -18.69 33.49 -1.40
N SER A 130 -19.87 33.66 -0.81
CA SER A 130 -20.98 34.30 -1.48
C SER A 130 -20.52 35.71 -1.88
N GLU A 131 -20.56 36.02 -3.18
CA GLU A 131 -20.20 37.33 -3.76
C GLU A 131 -21.16 38.47 -3.32
N SER A 132 -21.84 38.38 -2.18
CA SER A 132 -22.85 39.34 -1.74
C SER A 132 -22.37 40.40 -0.74
N GLN A 133 -21.05 40.56 -0.55
CA GLN A 133 -20.49 41.63 0.30
C GLN A 133 -19.39 42.43 -0.43
N ILE A 134 -19.70 42.95 -1.63
CA ILE A 134 -18.96 44.07 -2.21
C ILE A 134 -19.83 45.32 -1.98
N PRO A 135 -19.42 46.29 -1.13
CA PRO A 135 -20.12 47.57 -1.07
C PRO A 135 -19.93 48.26 -2.42
N ARG A 136 -21.04 48.48 -3.15
CA ARG A 136 -21.02 49.37 -4.31
C ARG A 136 -20.66 50.77 -3.82
N THR A 137 -19.49 51.24 -4.21
CA THR A 137 -19.08 52.63 -4.00
C THR A 137 -19.63 53.44 -5.16
N ILE A 138 -20.57 54.33 -4.81
CA ILE A 138 -21.13 55.51 -5.51
C ILE A 138 -21.75 55.27 -6.89
#